data_AF-A0A2T2TRD6-F1
#
_entry.id   AF-A0A2T2TRD6-F1
#
_cell.length_a   1.000
_cell.length_b   1.000
_cell.length_c   1.000
_cell.angle_alpha   90.00
_cell.angle_beta   90.00
_cell.angle_gamma   90.00
#
_symmetry.space_group_name_H-M   'P 1'
#
loop_
_entity.id
_entity.type
_entity.pdbx_description
1 polymer ?
#
loop_
_entity_poly.entity_id
_entity_poly.type
_entity_poly.pdbx_seq_one_letter_code
_entity_poly.pdbx_strand_id
1 'polypeptide(L)'
;KQAEEQGVLKNITRQIGGRRNPDKRYGFMSAHRGEYPQLESDSLFQCIKQVEQRLNRTMDYYYVPQDSIRAVYGKLKAGDLISTATDIEGLDVTHTGLVYKAGADTTGLLHASTSGGVKISPDLQKYVKSVDSQTGIIVARPVFGNAASGSAGADASAGAGDAR
;
A
#
# COMPACT_ATOMS: atom_id res chain seq x y z
N LYS A 1 10.60 -2.76 -1.25
CA LYS A 1 11.68 -3.68 -0.84
C LYS A 1 12.23 -3.39 0.55
N GLN A 2 12.73 -2.20 0.87
CA GLN A 2 13.33 -1.94 2.21
C GLN A 2 12.47 -2.41 3.39
N ALA A 3 11.18 -2.08 3.43
CA ALA A 3 10.29 -2.54 4.51
C ALA A 3 10.05 -4.07 4.49
N GLU A 4 10.19 -4.73 3.34
CA GLU A 4 10.16 -6.19 3.23
C GLU A 4 11.46 -6.81 3.72
N GLU A 5 12.60 -6.20 3.41
CA GLU A 5 13.94 -6.61 3.90
C GLU A 5 14.04 -6.46 5.42
N GLN A 6 13.38 -5.45 5.99
CA GLN A 6 13.23 -5.26 7.43
C GLN A 6 12.17 -6.17 8.07
N GLY A 7 11.43 -6.94 7.28
CA GLY A 7 10.43 -7.90 7.78
C GLY A 7 9.17 -7.27 8.38
N VAL A 8 8.88 -5.99 8.11
CA VAL A 8 7.69 -5.29 8.66
C VAL A 8 6.52 -5.22 7.69
N LEU A 9 6.77 -5.45 6.40
CA LEU A 9 5.77 -5.49 5.33
C LEU A 9 6.05 -6.65 4.39
N LYS A 10 5.01 -7.14 3.71
CA LYS A 10 5.12 -8.08 2.59
C LYS A 10 4.35 -7.54 1.39
N ASN A 11 4.98 -7.40 0.24
CA ASN A 11 4.26 -7.08 -1.00
C ASN A 11 3.45 -8.31 -1.45
N ILE A 12 2.12 -8.19 -1.45
CA ILE A 12 1.21 -9.27 -1.84
C ILE A 12 0.60 -9.06 -3.23
N THR A 13 0.94 -7.97 -3.92
CA THR A 13 0.34 -7.55 -5.20
C THR A 13 0.33 -8.69 -6.22
N ARG A 14 1.46 -9.36 -6.43
CA ARG A 14 1.56 -10.51 -7.34
C ARG A 14 0.66 -11.68 -6.90
N GLN A 15 0.61 -11.97 -5.60
CA GLN A 15 -0.16 -13.10 -5.04
C GLN A 15 -1.67 -12.90 -5.19
N ILE A 16 -2.14 -11.66 -5.17
CA ILE A 16 -3.57 -11.37 -5.25
C ILE A 16 -4.10 -11.24 -6.68
N GLY A 17 -3.25 -11.28 -7.70
CA GLY A 17 -3.63 -11.20 -9.12
C GLY A 17 -3.07 -9.98 -9.86
N GLY A 18 -2.07 -9.31 -9.29
CA GLY A 18 -1.38 -8.20 -9.95
C GLY A 18 -0.66 -8.64 -11.23
N ARG A 19 -0.66 -7.74 -12.22
CA ARG A 19 -0.01 -7.91 -13.53
C ARG A 19 1.35 -7.24 -13.53
N ARG A 20 2.33 -7.87 -14.19
CA ARG A 20 3.66 -7.28 -14.38
C ARG A 20 3.57 -6.18 -15.42
N ASN A 21 4.22 -5.04 -15.18
CA ASN A 21 4.50 -4.04 -16.20
C ASN A 21 6.01 -4.00 -16.48
N PRO A 22 6.49 -4.57 -17.61
CA PRO A 22 7.91 -4.52 -17.97
C PRO A 22 8.40 -3.11 -18.32
N ASP A 23 7.49 -2.23 -18.72
CA ASP A 23 7.82 -0.91 -19.27
C ASP A 23 7.93 0.16 -18.19
N LYS A 24 7.69 -0.19 -16.92
CA LYS A 24 7.81 0.76 -15.82
C LYS A 24 9.25 1.27 -15.70
N ARG A 25 9.39 2.59 -15.77
CA ARG A 25 10.65 3.31 -15.53
C ARG A 25 10.55 4.21 -14.31
N TYR A 26 11.70 4.43 -13.68
CA TYR A 26 11.91 5.33 -12.56
C TYR A 26 12.83 6.46 -12.99
N GLY A 27 12.47 7.71 -12.68
CA GLY A 27 13.24 8.87 -13.14
C GLY A 27 12.62 10.22 -12.84
N PHE A 28 11.45 10.25 -12.17
CA PHE A 28 10.68 11.49 -12.00
C PHE A 28 11.49 12.56 -11.28
N MET A 29 12.15 12.21 -10.17
CA MET A 29 12.83 13.22 -9.34
C MET A 29 14.04 13.80 -10.07
N SER A 30 14.82 12.98 -10.78
CA SER A 30 15.97 13.50 -11.53
C SER A 30 15.59 14.29 -12.78
N ALA A 31 14.47 13.94 -13.43
CA ALA A 31 13.91 14.70 -14.55
C ALA A 31 13.31 16.05 -14.10
N HIS A 32 12.83 16.14 -12.86
CA HIS A 32 12.17 17.32 -12.29
C HIS A 32 12.98 17.93 -11.12
N ARG A 33 14.32 18.03 -11.27
CA ARG A 33 15.23 18.52 -10.21
C ARG A 33 14.75 19.82 -9.54
N GLY A 34 14.19 20.75 -10.31
CA GLY A 34 13.73 22.05 -9.82
C GLY A 34 12.51 22.01 -8.88
N GLU A 35 11.77 20.88 -8.83
CA GLU A 35 10.64 20.71 -7.91
C GLU A 35 11.07 20.33 -6.49
N TYR A 36 12.35 20.03 -6.29
CA TYR A 36 12.90 19.54 -5.03
C TYR A 36 14.08 20.42 -4.58
N PRO A 37 13.86 21.38 -3.66
CA PRO A 37 14.91 22.29 -3.18
C PRO A 37 16.18 21.56 -2.69
N GLN A 38 16.00 20.39 -2.06
CA GLN A 38 17.10 19.57 -1.56
C GLN A 38 18.00 19.01 -2.69
N LEU A 39 17.48 18.89 -3.91
CA LEU A 39 18.24 18.40 -5.07
C LEU A 39 19.03 19.51 -5.75
N GLU A 40 19.00 20.76 -5.28
CA GLU A 40 19.98 21.78 -5.68
C GLU A 40 21.41 21.31 -5.36
N SER A 41 21.60 20.50 -4.32
CA SER A 41 22.87 19.84 -4.04
C SER A 41 23.19 18.78 -5.10
N ASP A 42 24.31 18.95 -5.80
CA ASP A 42 24.76 17.99 -6.82
C ASP A 42 25.00 16.58 -6.25
N SER A 43 25.49 16.47 -5.00
CA SER A 43 25.73 15.16 -4.40
C SER A 43 24.42 14.41 -4.13
N LEU A 44 23.38 15.11 -3.64
CA LEU A 44 22.05 14.51 -3.44
C LEU A 44 21.37 14.21 -4.78
N PHE A 45 21.52 15.07 -5.78
CA PHE A 45 21.03 14.82 -7.12
C PHE A 45 21.64 13.54 -7.74
N GLN A 46 22.97 13.37 -7.64
CA GLN A 46 23.62 12.15 -8.11
C GLN A 46 23.17 10.91 -7.32
N CYS A 47 22.95 11.03 -6.01
CA CYS A 47 22.41 9.95 -5.18
C CYS A 47 21.04 9.48 -5.71
N ILE A 48 20.11 10.41 -5.95
CA ILE A 48 18.79 10.09 -6.51
C ILE A 48 18.89 9.43 -7.88
N LYS A 49 19.72 9.96 -8.79
CA LYS A 49 19.94 9.34 -10.11
C LYS A 49 20.44 7.90 -10.00
N GLN A 50 21.37 7.62 -9.09
CA GLN A 50 21.87 6.26 -8.86
C GLN A 50 20.78 5.34 -8.32
N VAL A 51 19.94 5.83 -7.40
CA VAL A 51 18.79 5.07 -6.88
C VAL A 51 17.81 4.74 -8.01
N GLU A 52 17.40 5.72 -8.82
CA GLU A 52 16.49 5.52 -9.96
C GLU A 52 17.07 4.54 -11.00
N GLN A 53 18.36 4.65 -11.34
CA GLN A 53 19.05 3.69 -12.22
C GLN A 53 19.06 2.27 -11.64
N ARG A 54 19.32 2.13 -10.34
CA ARG A 54 19.26 0.83 -9.65
C ARG A 54 17.84 0.25 -9.70
N LEU A 55 16.82 1.06 -9.43
CA LEU A 55 15.43 0.62 -9.47
C LEU A 55 15.05 0.12 -10.87
N ASN A 56 15.40 0.87 -11.92
CA ASN A 56 15.18 0.47 -13.32
C ASN A 56 15.80 -0.88 -13.70
N ARG A 57 16.88 -1.30 -13.03
CA ARG A 57 17.58 -2.57 -13.30
C ARG A 57 17.09 -3.73 -12.46
N THR A 58 16.52 -3.46 -11.28
CA THR A 58 16.35 -4.49 -10.22
C THR A 58 14.92 -4.67 -9.73
N MET A 59 14.01 -3.77 -10.12
CA MET A 59 12.61 -3.82 -9.68
C MET A 59 11.74 -4.49 -10.73
N ASP A 60 11.02 -5.52 -10.31
CA ASP A 60 9.87 -6.02 -11.04
C ASP A 60 8.61 -5.31 -10.54
N TYR A 61 8.00 -4.53 -11.42
CA TYR A 61 6.79 -3.80 -11.10
C TYR A 61 5.55 -4.65 -11.34
N TYR A 62 4.75 -4.84 -10.30
CA TYR A 62 3.45 -5.47 -10.36
C TYR A 62 2.40 -4.55 -9.76
N TYR A 63 1.22 -4.50 -10.37
CA TYR A 63 0.07 -3.73 -9.89
C TYR A 63 -1.23 -4.45 -10.23
N VAL A 64 -2.29 -4.23 -9.46
CA VAL A 64 -3.64 -4.63 -9.81
C VAL A 64 -4.26 -3.49 -10.63
N PRO A 65 -4.59 -3.68 -11.92
CA PRO A 65 -5.18 -2.63 -12.74
C PRO A 65 -6.48 -2.10 -12.15
N GLN A 66 -6.75 -0.81 -12.35
CA GLN A 66 -7.90 -0.12 -11.77
C GLN A 66 -9.25 -0.81 -12.05
N ASP A 67 -9.43 -1.41 -13.24
CA ASP A 67 -10.67 -2.11 -13.59
C ASP A 67 -10.81 -3.50 -12.95
N SER A 68 -9.76 -4.01 -12.31
CA SER A 68 -9.70 -5.34 -11.69
C SER A 68 -9.65 -5.30 -10.16
N ILE A 69 -9.70 -4.13 -9.53
CA ILE A 69 -9.51 -3.99 -8.08
C ILE A 69 -10.61 -4.72 -7.30
N ARG A 70 -11.89 -4.58 -7.68
CA ARG A 70 -13.00 -5.30 -7.02
C ARG A 70 -12.85 -6.82 -7.06
N ALA A 71 -12.26 -7.36 -8.13
CA ALA A 71 -12.02 -8.79 -8.26
C ALA A 71 -11.04 -9.34 -7.19
N VAL A 72 -10.26 -8.46 -6.53
CA VAL A 72 -9.33 -8.85 -5.46
C VAL A 72 -9.81 -8.46 -4.06
N TYR A 73 -10.98 -7.84 -3.89
CA TYR A 73 -11.49 -7.38 -2.57
C TYR A 73 -11.55 -8.48 -1.51
N GLY A 74 -11.90 -9.71 -1.91
CA GLY A 74 -11.92 -10.87 -1.01
C GLY A 74 -10.53 -11.27 -0.47
N LYS A 75 -9.45 -10.82 -1.11
CA LYS A 75 -8.06 -11.10 -0.71
C LYS A 75 -7.44 -9.98 0.12
N LEU A 76 -8.06 -8.79 0.11
CA LEU A 76 -7.64 -7.64 0.90
C LEU A 76 -8.11 -7.76 2.35
N LYS A 77 -7.28 -7.28 3.29
CA LYS A 77 -7.60 -7.22 4.72
C LYS A 77 -7.62 -5.77 5.18
N ALA A 78 -8.39 -5.46 6.22
CA ALA A 78 -8.33 -4.16 6.86
C ALA A 78 -6.88 -3.87 7.31
N GLY A 79 -6.40 -2.65 7.04
CA GLY A 79 -5.03 -2.26 7.34
C GLY A 79 -3.97 -2.69 6.32
N ASP A 80 -4.32 -3.41 5.24
CA ASP A 80 -3.41 -3.55 4.10
C ASP A 80 -3.05 -2.16 3.55
N LEU A 81 -1.77 -1.93 3.29
CA LEU A 81 -1.27 -0.70 2.70
C LEU A 81 -1.55 -0.69 1.20
N ILE A 82 -2.21 0.36 0.74
CA ILE A 82 -2.47 0.64 -0.67
C ILE A 82 -1.54 1.75 -1.12
N SER A 83 -0.79 1.49 -2.18
CA SER A 83 -0.13 2.52 -2.98
C SER A 83 -0.82 2.59 -4.34
N THR A 84 -1.28 3.77 -4.74
CA THR A 84 -1.97 3.97 -6.03
C THR A 84 -0.95 4.08 -7.15
N ALA A 85 -0.98 3.11 -8.06
CA ALA A 85 -0.13 3.07 -9.25
C ALA A 85 -0.50 4.21 -10.20
N THR A 86 0.47 4.74 -10.94
CA THR A 86 0.25 5.86 -11.87
C THR A 86 0.89 5.67 -13.25
N ASP A 87 0.31 6.33 -14.26
CA ASP A 87 0.86 6.49 -15.60
C ASP A 87 1.79 7.70 -15.76
N ILE A 88 1.96 8.54 -14.73
CA ILE A 88 2.93 9.63 -14.75
C ILE A 88 4.33 9.07 -15.04
N GLU A 89 4.98 9.65 -16.04
CA GLU A 89 6.27 9.18 -16.54
C GLU A 89 7.33 9.22 -15.43
N GLY A 90 8.05 8.11 -15.24
CA GLY A 90 9.13 8.03 -14.25
C GLY A 90 8.69 7.94 -12.79
N LEU A 91 7.39 7.99 -12.48
CA LEU A 91 6.82 7.95 -11.12
C LEU A 91 5.94 6.72 -10.91
N ASP A 92 6.11 5.96 -9.85
CA ASP A 92 5.41 4.68 -9.65
C ASP A 92 4.16 4.75 -8.78
N VAL A 93 4.09 5.71 -7.86
CA VAL A 93 3.00 5.89 -6.89
C VAL A 93 2.68 7.38 -6.72
N THR A 94 1.40 7.75 -6.72
CA THR A 94 0.96 9.14 -6.45
C THR A 94 0.36 9.34 -5.06
N HIS A 95 -0.30 8.31 -4.53
CA HIS A 95 -1.01 8.41 -3.26
C HIS A 95 -0.98 7.09 -2.48
N THR A 96 -1.14 7.18 -1.15
CA THR A 96 -1.15 6.02 -0.25
C THR A 96 -2.29 6.06 0.76
N GLY A 97 -2.66 4.90 1.28
CA GLY A 97 -3.63 4.76 2.35
C GLY A 97 -3.73 3.33 2.86
N LEU A 98 -4.74 3.07 3.68
CA LEU A 98 -5.00 1.75 4.27
C LEU A 98 -6.35 1.23 3.76
N VAL A 99 -6.42 -0.07 3.48
CA VAL A 99 -7.70 -0.73 3.23
C VAL A 99 -8.59 -0.56 4.45
N TYR A 100 -9.77 0.01 4.23
CA TYR A 100 -10.82 0.15 5.23
C TYR A 100 -11.92 -0.89 4.98
N LYS A 101 -12.28 -1.65 6.02
CA LYS A 101 -13.43 -2.57 5.99
C LYS A 101 -14.31 -2.32 7.22
N ALA A 102 -15.58 -1.95 6.99
CA ALA A 102 -16.59 -1.75 8.03
C ALA A 102 -17.57 -2.94 8.15
N GLY A 103 -17.53 -3.87 7.20
CA GLY A 103 -18.43 -5.02 7.08
C GLY A 103 -18.02 -5.91 5.91
N ALA A 104 -18.78 -6.97 5.64
CA ALA A 104 -18.44 -7.96 4.60
C ALA A 104 -18.34 -7.32 3.19
N ASP A 105 -19.20 -6.36 2.89
CA ASP A 105 -19.32 -5.75 1.55
C ASP A 105 -18.58 -4.41 1.40
N THR A 106 -17.96 -3.91 2.47
CA THR A 106 -17.25 -2.62 2.44
C THR A 106 -15.76 -2.85 2.25
N THR A 107 -15.22 -2.41 1.10
CA THR A 107 -13.77 -2.30 0.88
C THR A 107 -13.44 -0.91 0.33
N GLY A 108 -13.05 -0.04 1.26
CA GLY A 108 -12.69 1.35 1.01
C GLY A 108 -11.22 1.64 1.26
N LEU A 109 -10.89 2.93 1.25
CA LEU A 109 -9.57 3.48 1.51
C LEU A 109 -9.65 4.51 2.65
N LEU A 110 -8.93 4.28 3.74
CA LEU A 110 -8.64 5.27 4.76
C LEU A 110 -7.35 6.01 4.36
N HIS A 111 -7.42 7.31 4.11
CA HIS A 111 -6.28 8.06 3.58
C HIS A 111 -6.30 9.54 3.98
N ALA A 112 -5.13 10.17 3.99
CA ALA A 112 -5.01 11.62 4.12
C ALA A 112 -5.43 12.27 2.80
N SER A 113 -6.52 13.02 2.83
CA SER A 113 -6.99 13.79 1.68
C SER A 113 -6.29 15.15 1.63
N THR A 114 -5.93 15.57 0.41
CA THR A 114 -5.41 16.92 0.15
C THR A 114 -6.43 18.02 0.47
N SER A 115 -7.73 17.69 0.58
CA SER A 115 -8.82 18.64 0.86
C SER A 115 -9.27 18.67 2.33
N GLY A 116 -8.41 18.30 3.27
CA GLY A 116 -8.64 18.57 4.69
C GLY A 116 -8.72 17.33 5.58
N GLY A 117 -7.61 16.59 5.67
CA GLY A 117 -7.38 15.59 6.72
C GLY A 117 -7.71 14.15 6.33
N VAL A 118 -7.69 13.26 7.32
CA VAL A 118 -7.91 11.82 7.13
C VAL A 118 -9.39 11.56 6.85
N LYS A 119 -9.68 10.87 5.74
CA LYS A 119 -11.04 10.56 5.27
C LYS A 119 -11.14 9.09 4.87
N ILE A 120 -12.38 8.59 4.79
CA ILE A 120 -12.69 7.27 4.26
C ILE A 120 -13.35 7.44 2.89
N SER A 121 -12.72 6.91 1.85
CA SER A 121 -13.34 6.70 0.55
C SER A 121 -13.97 5.29 0.56
N PRO A 122 -15.30 5.14 0.51
CA PRO A 122 -15.98 3.88 0.83
C PRO A 122 -15.77 2.76 -0.21
N ASP A 123 -15.35 3.11 -1.42
CA ASP A 123 -15.09 2.17 -2.50
C ASP A 123 -13.71 2.44 -3.12
N LEU A 124 -12.78 1.51 -2.89
CA LEU A 124 -11.40 1.63 -3.33
C LEU A 124 -11.28 1.72 -4.85
N GLN A 125 -11.97 0.88 -5.62
CA GLN A 125 -11.94 0.90 -7.07
C GLN A 125 -12.51 2.21 -7.60
N LYS A 126 -13.66 2.65 -7.08
CA LYS A 126 -14.26 3.91 -7.49
C LYS A 126 -13.34 5.09 -7.21
N TYR A 127 -12.67 5.09 -6.06
CA TYR A 127 -11.68 6.11 -5.71
C TYR A 127 -10.51 6.12 -6.72
N VAL A 128 -9.89 4.97 -6.98
CA VAL A 128 -8.76 4.90 -7.91
C VAL A 128 -9.16 5.37 -9.31
N LYS A 129 -10.34 4.95 -9.80
CA LYS A 129 -10.86 5.37 -11.11
C LYS A 129 -11.29 6.85 -11.17
N SER A 130 -11.41 7.53 -10.04
CA SER A 130 -11.80 8.94 -10.01
C SER A 130 -10.63 9.91 -10.19
N VAL A 131 -9.40 9.39 -10.19
CA VAL A 131 -8.17 10.17 -10.39
C VAL A 131 -7.54 9.71 -11.70
N ASP A 132 -7.54 10.58 -12.71
CA ASP A 132 -7.20 10.22 -14.09
C ASP A 132 -5.82 9.55 -14.23
N SER A 133 -4.83 10.02 -13.46
CA SER A 133 -3.47 9.47 -13.53
C SER A 133 -3.27 8.16 -12.75
N GLN A 134 -4.28 7.69 -12.02
CA GLN A 134 -4.18 6.45 -11.25
C GLN A 134 -4.60 5.25 -12.10
N THR A 135 -3.69 4.29 -12.26
CA THR A 135 -3.89 3.13 -13.13
C THR A 135 -4.18 1.84 -12.39
N GLY A 136 -4.08 1.85 -11.06
CA GLY A 136 -4.32 0.67 -10.23
C GLY A 136 -3.75 0.78 -8.83
N ILE A 137 -3.51 -0.37 -8.19
CA ILE A 137 -2.98 -0.45 -6.83
C ILE A 137 -1.81 -1.43 -6.70
N ILE A 138 -0.89 -1.09 -5.83
CA ILE A 138 0.11 -1.98 -5.24
C ILE A 138 -0.32 -2.20 -3.80
N VAL A 139 -0.25 -3.45 -3.35
CA VAL A 139 -0.75 -3.86 -2.04
C VAL A 139 0.38 -4.49 -1.22
N ALA A 140 0.64 -3.92 -0.06
CA ALA A 140 1.55 -4.47 0.93
C ALA A 140 0.78 -4.77 2.23
N ARG A 141 1.11 -5.89 2.87
CA ARG A 141 0.50 -6.32 4.13
C ARG A 141 1.50 -6.20 5.27
N PRO A 142 1.17 -5.51 6.38
CA PRO A 142 2.00 -5.52 7.57
C PRO A 142 2.29 -6.95 8.04
N VAL A 143 3.54 -7.21 8.40
CA VAL A 143 3.96 -8.45 9.04
C VAL A 143 4.28 -8.11 10.48
N PHE A 144 3.43 -8.59 11.38
CA PHE A 144 3.72 -8.53 12.81
C PHE A 144 4.38 -9.88 13.15
N GLY A 145 5.60 -9.86 13.69
CA GLY A 145 6.17 -11.06 14.32
C GLY A 145 5.19 -11.58 15.37
N ASN A 146 5.12 -12.91 15.58
CA ASN A 146 4.17 -13.56 16.50
C ASN A 146 4.06 -12.79 17.83
N ALA A 147 3.10 -11.87 17.92
CA ALA A 147 2.56 -11.42 19.18
C ALA A 147 1.84 -12.66 19.71
N ALA A 148 2.43 -13.25 20.75
CA ALA A 148 1.99 -14.49 21.38
C ALA A 148 0.47 -14.67 21.29
N SER A 149 0.05 -15.74 20.61
CA SER A 149 -1.25 -16.36 20.83
C SER A 149 -1.28 -16.89 22.28
N GLY A 150 -1.38 -15.98 23.25
CA GLY A 150 -1.78 -16.27 24.60
C GLY A 150 -3.31 -16.24 24.61
N SER A 151 -3.91 -17.40 24.38
CA SER A 151 -5.31 -17.65 24.68
C SER A 151 -5.54 -17.43 26.18
N ALA A 152 -6.02 -16.27 26.57
CA ALA A 152 -6.77 -16.14 27.82
C ALA A 152 -8.21 -16.61 27.56
N GLY A 153 -8.36 -17.94 27.42
CA GLY A 153 -9.62 -18.58 27.77
C GLY A 153 -9.73 -18.55 29.29
N ALA A 154 -10.39 -17.55 29.83
CA ALA A 154 -10.93 -17.65 31.18
C ALA A 154 -12.29 -18.32 31.05
N ASP A 155 -12.26 -19.59 31.41
CA ASP A 155 -13.36 -20.53 31.52
C ASP A 155 -14.51 -19.95 32.36
N ALA A 156 -15.73 -20.06 31.83
CA ALA A 156 -16.95 -19.77 32.54
C ALA A 156 -17.51 -21.11 33.04
N SER A 157 -17.29 -21.46 34.31
CA SER A 157 -18.14 -22.44 35.00
C SER A 157 -18.05 -22.37 36.53
N ALA A 158 -19.19 -22.70 37.15
CA ALA A 158 -19.52 -22.84 38.58
C ALA A 158 -19.76 -21.52 39.35
N GLY A 159 -20.96 -21.17 39.81
CA GLY A 159 -22.13 -21.99 40.15
C GLY A 159 -22.23 -22.14 41.67
N ALA A 160 -23.26 -21.49 42.23
CA ALA A 160 -23.89 -21.58 43.56
C ALA A 160 -23.45 -22.66 44.58
N GLY A 161 -23.45 -22.30 45.87
CA GLY A 161 -23.54 -23.29 46.96
C GLY A 161 -23.21 -22.80 48.38
N ASP A 162 -24.18 -22.16 49.02
CA ASP A 162 -24.67 -22.26 50.41
C ASP A 162 -23.80 -22.65 51.65
N ALA A 163 -24.16 -21.99 52.76
CA ALA A 163 -24.13 -22.35 54.19
C ALA A 163 -22.88 -22.96 54.88
N ARG A 164 -22.30 -22.19 55.82
CA ARG A 164 -22.36 -22.44 57.27
C ARG A 164 -21.83 -21.26 58.09
#